data_AF-A0A0D8HYM3-F1
#
_entry.id   AF-A0A0D8HYM3-F1
#
_cell.length_a   1.000
_cell.length_b   1.000
_cell.length_c   1.000
_cell.angle_alpha   90.00
_cell.angle_beta   90.00
_cell.angle_gamma   90.00
#
_symmetry.space_group_name_H-M   'P 1'
#
loop_
_entity.id
_entity.type
_entity.pdbx_description
1 polymer ?
#
loop_
_entity_poly.entity_id
_entity_poly.type
_entity_poly.pdbx_seq_one_letter_code
_entity_poly.pdbx_strand_id
1 'polypeptide(L)'
;MTERVAAQALASTLEPVVREQIPGAQEAKIVAWQRTERGFSTETYLFELEGSENSGAGFVFRRPPEISLFPDYDLRRQYLVSKRLAGTDLPVPQMLWIDNADNALGGPYYVMERIGNAEAPSDFPSYHTAGNYFEADEQSRARMWWGCVETMAHIHQLDPGELRLDFLSMPRFGDKPIEQAVNYLDWAVRWAAPSLSPVMEKALSWLRANIYEPEHVTLCWGDARMSNILYSPDHSVAGVLDWEMAYLGDHEADLAWMLFLDWACSEFEGHPSLPGTPTREQTIARYEELTGWPVQNLLFNEVLAAVLLSVPLLRLSTHLQLGEHADITAFCSRRLEQLLAHA
;
A
#
# COMPACT_ATOMS: atom_id res chain seq x y z
N MET A 1 -17.64 3.87 24.57
CA MET A 1 -16.98 4.44 23.39
C MET A 1 -16.45 5.79 23.79
N THR A 2 -15.15 5.81 24.09
CA THR A 2 -14.39 7.03 24.31
C THR A 2 -14.37 7.85 23.01
N GLU A 3 -14.51 9.17 23.10
CA GLU A 3 -14.47 10.05 21.92
C GLU A 3 -13.07 10.02 21.27
N ARG A 4 -13.03 10.10 19.94
CA ARG A 4 -11.77 10.16 19.16
C ARG A 4 -10.94 11.36 19.65
N VAL A 5 -9.73 11.11 20.11
CA VAL A 5 -8.84 12.17 20.60
C VAL A 5 -8.39 13.07 19.46
N ALA A 6 -8.42 14.39 19.67
CA ALA A 6 -7.95 15.38 18.70
C ALA A 6 -6.44 15.26 18.46
N ALA A 7 -5.99 15.60 17.24
CA ALA A 7 -4.60 15.46 16.82
C ALA A 7 -3.59 16.12 17.78
N GLN A 8 -3.94 17.26 18.38
CA GLN A 8 -3.08 18.02 19.31
C GLN A 8 -2.92 17.34 20.68
N ALA A 9 -3.87 16.48 21.07
CA ALA A 9 -3.86 15.79 22.36
C ALA A 9 -3.34 14.33 22.27
N LEU A 10 -3.06 13.85 21.05
CA LEU A 10 -2.59 12.47 20.80
C LEU A 10 -1.31 12.14 21.58
N ALA A 11 -0.27 12.96 21.42
CA ALA A 11 1.03 12.71 22.05
C ALA A 11 0.91 12.59 23.58
N SER A 12 0.26 13.57 24.22
CA SER A 12 0.07 13.56 25.68
C SER A 12 -0.77 12.39 26.18
N THR A 13 -1.70 11.89 25.35
CA THR A 13 -2.56 10.74 25.69
C THR A 13 -1.83 9.41 25.48
N LEU A 14 -0.93 9.33 24.50
CA LEU A 14 -0.12 8.16 24.20
C LEU A 14 1.05 7.98 25.18
N GLU A 15 1.60 9.06 25.72
CA GLU A 15 2.79 9.05 26.57
C GLU A 15 2.71 8.10 27.79
N PRO A 16 1.61 8.04 28.57
CA PRO A 16 1.47 7.05 29.64
C PRO A 16 1.56 5.60 29.15
N VAL A 17 0.99 5.32 27.97
CA VAL A 17 1.02 3.98 27.36
C VAL A 17 2.44 3.64 26.91
N VAL A 18 3.15 4.60 26.32
CA VAL A 18 4.56 4.45 25.93
C VAL A 18 5.43 4.06 27.14
N ARG A 19 5.24 4.72 28.29
CA ARG A 19 5.98 4.42 29.53
C ARG A 19 5.73 3.01 30.06
N GLU A 20 4.55 2.45 29.79
CA GLU A 20 4.18 1.09 30.16
C GLU A 20 4.68 0.05 29.16
N GLN A 21 4.55 0.33 27.85
CA GLN A 21 4.80 -0.64 26.78
C GLN A 21 6.27 -0.75 26.38
N ILE A 22 7.06 0.33 26.53
CA ILE A 22 8.46 0.36 26.09
C ILE A 22 9.38 0.12 27.30
N PRO A 23 10.15 -0.99 27.32
CA PRO A 23 11.13 -1.23 28.38
C PRO A 23 12.12 -0.07 28.52
N GLY A 24 12.38 0.35 29.76
CA GLY A 24 13.29 1.46 30.06
C GLY A 24 12.73 2.86 29.77
N ALA A 25 11.46 2.98 29.38
CA ALA A 25 10.83 4.26 29.06
C ALA A 25 9.99 4.86 30.20
N GLN A 26 10.18 4.44 31.46
CA GLN A 26 9.28 4.83 32.57
C GLN A 26 9.21 6.35 32.82
N GLU A 27 10.31 7.07 32.58
CA GLU A 27 10.36 8.54 32.67
C GLU A 27 10.36 9.22 31.30
N ALA A 28 10.17 8.45 30.22
CA ALA A 28 10.27 8.95 28.87
C ALA A 28 9.21 10.01 28.57
N LYS A 29 9.54 10.92 27.66
CA LYS A 29 8.62 11.89 27.06
C LYS A 29 8.59 11.70 25.57
N ILE A 30 7.41 11.88 24.98
CA ILE A 30 7.26 11.93 23.53
C ILE A 30 7.75 13.29 23.04
N VAL A 31 8.72 13.28 22.13
CA VAL A 31 9.27 14.47 21.47
C VAL A 31 9.21 14.31 19.95
N ALA A 32 9.48 15.39 19.21
CA ALA A 32 9.47 15.39 17.74
C ALA A 32 8.16 14.84 17.11
N TRP A 33 7.02 15.04 17.78
CA TRP A 33 5.71 14.57 17.29
C TRP A 33 5.30 15.30 16.01
N GLN A 34 5.33 14.59 14.88
CA GLN A 34 5.11 15.14 13.56
C GLN A 34 4.15 14.26 12.77
N ARG A 35 3.09 14.86 12.22
CA ARG A 35 2.21 14.18 11.25
C ARG A 35 2.92 14.07 9.90
N THR A 36 2.83 12.92 9.24
CA THR A 36 3.32 12.79 7.87
C THR A 36 2.37 13.52 6.92
N GLU A 37 2.93 14.15 5.89
CA GLU A 37 2.13 14.81 4.84
C GLU A 37 1.60 13.80 3.80
N ARG A 38 2.16 12.59 3.76
CA ARG A 38 1.80 11.49 2.86
C ARG A 38 0.88 10.48 3.55
N GLY A 39 0.01 9.84 2.75
CA GLY A 39 -0.91 8.77 3.15
C GLY A 39 -2.30 9.28 3.57
N PHE A 40 -3.28 9.24 2.66
CA PHE A 40 -4.67 9.65 2.95
C PHE A 40 -5.49 8.57 3.66
N SER A 41 -5.05 7.32 3.60
CA SER A 41 -5.76 6.15 4.08
C SER A 41 -5.53 5.84 5.56
N THR A 42 -4.52 6.46 6.19
CA THR A 42 -4.20 6.29 7.61
C THR A 42 -3.60 7.57 8.18
N GLU A 43 -3.93 7.92 9.42
CA GLU A 43 -3.20 8.98 10.10
C GLU A 43 -1.88 8.43 10.67
N THR A 44 -0.76 8.96 10.17
CA THR A 44 0.58 8.52 10.56
C THR A 44 1.33 9.67 11.23
N TYR A 45 1.94 9.37 12.38
CA TYR A 45 2.73 10.32 13.16
C TYR A 45 4.09 9.72 13.49
N LEU A 46 5.15 10.47 13.23
CA LEU A 46 6.51 10.16 13.64
C LEU A 46 6.76 10.79 15.01
N PHE A 47 7.50 10.11 15.87
CA PHE A 47 7.94 10.66 17.14
C PHE A 47 9.22 10.00 17.64
N GLU A 48 9.85 10.64 18.62
CA GLU A 48 11.03 10.13 19.31
C GLU A 48 10.77 10.11 20.83
N LEU A 49 11.63 9.42 21.56
CA LEU A 49 11.63 9.43 23.02
C LEU A 49 12.84 10.19 23.56
N GLU A 50 12.62 10.95 24.63
CA GLU A 50 13.68 11.53 25.46
C GLU A 50 13.53 11.01 26.89
N GLY A 51 14.63 10.80 27.61
CA GLY A 51 14.60 10.37 29.02
C GLY A 51 14.40 8.86 29.20
N SER A 52 14.89 8.06 28.25
CA SER A 52 14.94 6.59 28.33
C SER A 52 16.29 6.05 27.83
N GLU A 53 16.56 4.76 28.04
CA GLU A 53 17.68 4.08 27.38
C GLU A 53 17.56 4.12 25.84
N ASN A 54 16.34 4.27 25.33
CA ASN A 54 16.02 4.43 23.91
C ASN A 54 15.94 5.91 23.50
N SER A 55 16.63 6.82 24.21
CA SER A 55 16.61 8.24 23.86
C SER A 55 17.13 8.46 22.43
N GLY A 56 16.34 9.15 21.60
CA GLY A 56 16.64 9.35 20.18
C GLY A 56 16.21 8.21 19.23
N ALA A 57 15.61 7.12 19.75
CA ALA A 57 14.98 6.11 18.91
C ALA A 57 13.71 6.68 18.25
N GLY A 58 13.54 6.40 16.96
CA GLY A 58 12.38 6.84 16.20
C GLY A 58 11.25 5.81 16.23
N PHE A 59 10.01 6.30 16.35
CA PHE A 59 8.79 5.50 16.39
C PHE A 59 7.75 6.08 15.44
N VAL A 60 6.81 5.22 15.05
CA VAL A 60 5.67 5.58 14.21
C VAL A 60 4.38 5.15 14.88
N PHE A 61 3.46 6.10 15.06
CA PHE A 61 2.09 5.86 15.49
C PHE A 61 1.15 5.90 14.28
N ARG A 62 0.27 4.90 14.14
CA ARG A 62 -0.76 4.85 13.10
C ARG A 62 -2.14 4.59 13.70
N ARG A 63 -3.14 5.32 13.21
CA ARG A 63 -4.58 5.11 13.54
C ARG A 63 -5.45 5.32 12.29
N PRO A 64 -6.68 4.77 12.25
CA PRO A 64 -7.57 4.94 11.10
C PRO A 64 -7.82 6.42 10.79
N PRO A 65 -8.07 6.76 9.52
CA PRO A 65 -8.42 8.12 9.14
C PRO A 65 -9.80 8.50 9.70
N GLU A 66 -10.14 9.79 9.69
CA GLU A 66 -11.52 10.22 10.01
C GLU A 66 -12.53 9.73 8.96
N ILE A 67 -12.09 9.67 7.70
CA ILE A 67 -12.87 9.21 6.57
C ILE A 67 -12.19 7.97 6.02
N SER A 68 -12.87 6.82 6.11
CA SER A 68 -12.38 5.59 5.48
C SER A 68 -12.43 5.72 3.96
N LEU A 69 -11.35 5.33 3.29
CA LEU A 69 -11.25 5.25 1.83
C LEU A 69 -11.70 3.89 1.28
N PHE A 70 -11.78 2.87 2.14
CA PHE A 70 -12.26 1.53 1.84
C PHE A 70 -13.45 1.14 2.74
N PRO A 71 -14.35 0.27 2.29
CA PRO A 71 -15.58 -0.04 3.02
C PRO A 71 -15.37 -0.89 4.29
N ASP A 72 -14.31 -1.70 4.36
CA ASP A 72 -14.01 -2.62 5.45
C ASP A 72 -12.60 -2.41 6.02
N TYR A 73 -12.18 -1.15 6.16
CA TYR A 73 -10.88 -0.79 6.72
C TYR A 73 -10.66 -1.42 8.11
N ASP A 74 -9.61 -2.22 8.22
CA ASP A 74 -9.21 -2.89 9.46
C ASP A 74 -7.69 -2.72 9.69
N LEU A 75 -7.35 -1.77 10.58
CA LEU A 75 -5.96 -1.51 10.97
C LEU A 75 -5.27 -2.77 11.56
N ARG A 76 -6.05 -3.69 12.15
CA ARG A 76 -5.51 -4.92 12.71
C ARG A 76 -4.97 -5.84 11.63
N ARG A 77 -5.61 -5.91 10.45
CA ARG A 77 -5.11 -6.70 9.31
C ARG A 77 -3.71 -6.23 8.94
N GLN A 78 -3.53 -4.93 8.76
CA GLN A 78 -2.22 -4.33 8.45
C GLN A 78 -1.16 -4.65 9.50
N TYR A 79 -1.48 -4.48 10.79
CA TYR A 79 -0.55 -4.81 11.88
C TYR A 79 -0.15 -6.29 11.86
N LEU A 80 -1.12 -7.19 11.67
CA LEU A 80 -0.87 -8.61 11.66
C LEU A 80 0.00 -9.04 10.47
N VAL A 81 -0.26 -8.54 9.26
CA VAL A 81 0.56 -8.84 8.08
C VAL A 81 2.01 -8.43 8.33
N SER A 82 2.26 -7.16 8.67
CA SER A 82 3.62 -6.67 8.95
C SER A 82 4.31 -7.47 10.07
N LYS A 83 3.58 -7.77 11.15
CA LYS A 83 4.10 -8.57 12.27
C LYS A 83 4.47 -10.00 11.88
N ARG A 84 3.75 -10.63 10.93
CA ARG A 84 4.08 -11.97 10.44
C ARG A 84 5.30 -11.94 9.52
N LEU A 85 5.40 -10.91 8.67
CA LEU A 85 6.53 -10.73 7.76
C LEU A 85 7.82 -10.36 8.47
N ALA A 86 7.76 -9.77 9.67
CA ALA A 86 8.96 -9.54 10.49
C ALA A 86 9.68 -10.84 10.91
N GLY A 87 9.05 -12.02 10.71
CA GLY A 87 9.68 -13.33 10.89
C GLY A 87 10.37 -13.88 9.65
N THR A 88 10.38 -13.15 8.53
CA THR A 88 11.05 -13.53 7.27
C THR A 88 12.27 -12.63 7.01
N ASP A 89 12.94 -12.81 5.88
CA ASP A 89 14.06 -11.96 5.46
C ASP A 89 13.61 -10.64 4.80
N LEU A 90 12.31 -10.32 4.81
CA LEU A 90 11.80 -9.06 4.30
C LEU A 90 12.09 -7.91 5.29
N PRO A 91 12.62 -6.77 4.81
CA PRO A 91 12.84 -5.61 5.67
C PRO A 91 11.50 -4.92 5.93
N VAL A 92 10.78 -5.33 6.97
CA VAL A 92 9.54 -4.67 7.42
C VAL A 92 9.77 -3.99 8.78
N PRO A 93 9.02 -2.91 9.12
CA PRO A 93 9.13 -2.28 10.42
C PRO A 93 8.81 -3.25 11.57
N GLN A 94 9.59 -3.16 12.66
CA GLN A 94 9.31 -3.92 13.87
C GLN A 94 8.02 -3.39 14.53
N MET A 95 6.99 -4.23 14.54
CA MET A 95 5.69 -3.91 15.13
C MET A 95 5.74 -4.06 16.66
N LEU A 96 5.58 -2.96 17.40
CA LEU A 96 5.70 -2.96 18.87
C LEU A 96 4.40 -3.44 19.52
N TRP A 97 3.30 -2.70 19.34
CA TRP A 97 1.98 -3.10 19.84
C TRP A 97 0.84 -2.56 18.99
N ILE A 98 -0.33 -3.18 19.13
CA ILE A 98 -1.61 -2.69 18.64
C ILE A 98 -2.58 -2.65 19.82
N ASP A 99 -3.36 -1.60 19.92
CA ASP A 99 -4.50 -1.51 20.82
C ASP A 99 -5.75 -1.32 19.96
N ASN A 100 -6.65 -2.30 20.05
CA ASN A 100 -7.89 -2.36 19.27
C ASN A 100 -9.14 -2.32 20.17
N ALA A 101 -8.98 -1.89 21.43
CA ALA A 101 -10.04 -1.84 22.44
C ALA A 101 -10.65 -0.44 22.56
N ASP A 102 -11.66 -0.28 23.43
CA ASP A 102 -12.08 1.05 23.91
C ASP A 102 -10.97 1.57 24.84
N ASN A 103 -10.16 2.48 24.31
CA ASN A 103 -8.94 2.98 24.95
C ASN A 103 -8.97 4.51 25.06
N ALA A 104 -8.00 5.06 25.79
CA ALA A 104 -7.91 6.50 26.04
C ALA A 104 -7.78 7.36 24.75
N LEU A 105 -7.35 6.77 23.63
CA LEU A 105 -7.21 7.45 22.34
C LEU A 105 -8.48 7.46 21.49
N GLY A 106 -9.54 6.76 21.94
CA GLY A 106 -10.86 6.78 21.31
C GLY A 106 -10.97 5.97 20.02
N GLY A 107 -10.08 4.99 19.82
CA GLY A 107 -10.10 4.12 18.64
C GLY A 107 -8.85 3.26 18.51
N PRO A 108 -8.82 2.37 17.50
CA PRO A 108 -7.70 1.48 17.32
C PRO A 108 -6.46 2.24 16.83
N TYR A 109 -5.28 1.78 17.25
CA TYR A 109 -4.00 2.30 16.79
C TYR A 109 -2.91 1.24 16.96
N TYR A 110 -1.79 1.40 16.26
CA TYR A 110 -0.57 0.66 16.57
C TYR A 110 0.64 1.57 16.59
N VAL A 111 1.70 1.07 17.22
CA VAL A 111 3.03 1.68 17.22
C VAL A 111 4.04 0.67 16.68
N MET A 112 4.96 1.16 15.85
CA MET A 112 6.09 0.41 15.29
C MET A 112 7.37 1.24 15.40
N GLU A 113 8.52 0.58 15.25
CA GLU A 113 9.80 1.26 15.11
C GLU A 113 9.86 2.03 13.78
N ARG A 114 10.52 3.19 13.79
CA ARG A 114 10.79 3.95 12.57
C ARG A 114 12.07 3.43 11.93
N ILE A 115 11.97 3.06 10.66
CA ILE A 115 13.15 2.82 9.82
C ILE A 115 13.81 4.17 9.54
N GLY A 116 15.02 4.37 10.08
CA GLY A 116 15.79 5.60 9.94
C GLY A 116 16.65 5.63 8.68
N ASN A 117 17.08 6.84 8.29
CA ASN A 117 18.03 7.07 7.20
C ASN A 117 17.62 6.42 5.86
N ALA A 118 16.33 6.45 5.54
CA ALA A 118 15.79 5.91 4.30
C ALA A 118 14.62 6.74 3.80
N GLU A 119 14.42 6.78 2.49
CA GLU A 119 13.42 7.61 1.81
C GLU A 119 12.68 6.83 0.73
N ALA A 120 11.39 7.14 0.56
CA ALA A 120 10.57 6.60 -0.51
C ALA A 120 10.41 7.61 -1.66
N PRO A 121 10.50 7.16 -2.93
CA PRO A 121 10.01 7.92 -4.07
C PRO A 121 8.58 8.44 -3.85
N SER A 122 8.23 9.55 -4.49
CA SER A 122 6.90 10.15 -4.39
C SER A 122 6.12 9.90 -5.68
N ASP A 123 4.85 9.57 -5.60
CA ASP A 123 3.99 9.55 -6.80
C ASP A 123 3.48 10.94 -7.15
N PHE A 124 3.42 11.84 -6.16
CA PHE A 124 2.97 13.21 -6.31
C PHE A 124 3.88 14.18 -5.53
N PRO A 125 4.61 15.08 -6.20
CA PRO A 125 4.89 15.07 -7.64
C PRO A 125 5.52 13.74 -8.07
N SER A 126 5.34 13.35 -9.33
CA SER A 126 5.86 12.09 -9.89
C SER A 126 7.36 11.92 -9.64
N TYR A 127 7.78 10.71 -9.29
CA TYR A 127 9.18 10.36 -9.12
C TYR A 127 10.00 10.45 -10.42
N HIS A 128 9.34 10.59 -11.57
CA HIS A 128 9.98 10.91 -12.85
C HIS A 128 10.28 12.41 -13.04
N THR A 129 9.82 13.27 -12.13
CA THR A 129 9.99 14.74 -12.24
C THR A 129 10.63 15.39 -11.02
N ALA A 130 10.59 14.73 -9.85
CA ALA A 130 11.22 15.23 -8.62
C ALA A 130 11.56 14.11 -7.63
N GLY A 131 12.40 14.45 -6.64
CA GLY A 131 12.74 13.56 -5.51
C GLY A 131 13.90 12.61 -5.80
N ASN A 132 14.14 11.70 -4.86
CA ASN A 132 15.32 10.83 -4.83
C ASN A 132 15.49 9.97 -6.10
N TYR A 133 14.41 9.49 -6.72
CA TYR A 133 14.48 8.72 -7.96
C TYR A 133 14.86 9.59 -9.17
N PHE A 134 14.33 10.82 -9.24
CA PHE A 134 14.66 11.79 -10.27
C PHE A 134 16.14 12.23 -10.19
N GLU A 135 16.62 12.49 -8.97
CA GLU A 135 17.97 12.98 -8.70
C GLU A 135 19.05 11.89 -8.84
N ALA A 136 18.68 10.62 -8.77
CA ALA A 136 19.58 9.49 -8.88
C ALA A 136 20.26 9.37 -10.26
N ASP A 137 21.39 8.66 -10.34
CA ASP A 137 21.95 8.24 -11.62
C ASP A 137 21.19 7.04 -12.22
N GLU A 138 21.52 6.67 -13.46
CA GLU A 138 20.84 5.57 -14.16
C GLU A 138 20.96 4.23 -13.42
N GLN A 139 22.13 3.96 -12.82
CA GLN A 139 22.38 2.71 -12.10
C GLN A 139 21.58 2.65 -10.80
N SER A 140 21.45 3.78 -10.11
CA SER A 140 20.72 3.91 -8.85
C SER A 140 19.21 3.83 -9.07
N ARG A 141 18.68 4.42 -10.16
CA ARG A 141 17.29 4.20 -10.59
C ARG A 141 17.00 2.73 -10.87
N ALA A 142 17.86 2.08 -11.67
CA ALA A 142 17.72 0.66 -11.94
C ALA A 142 17.75 -0.17 -10.64
N ARG A 143 18.64 0.17 -9.69
CA ARG A 143 18.70 -0.49 -8.38
C ARG A 143 17.40 -0.35 -7.59
N MET A 144 16.83 0.85 -7.52
CA MET A 144 15.55 1.05 -6.82
C MET A 144 14.44 0.23 -7.46
N TRP A 145 14.33 0.30 -8.80
CA TRP A 145 13.34 -0.45 -9.56
C TRP A 145 13.46 -1.97 -9.33
N TRP A 146 14.67 -2.51 -9.48
CA TRP A 146 14.92 -3.93 -9.24
C TRP A 146 14.69 -4.35 -7.81
N GLY A 147 15.02 -3.49 -6.84
CA GLY A 147 14.69 -3.71 -5.44
C GLY A 147 13.18 -3.90 -5.21
N CYS A 148 12.34 -3.13 -5.90
CA CYS A 148 10.88 -3.30 -5.86
C CYS A 148 10.44 -4.64 -6.47
N VAL A 149 10.96 -4.99 -7.64
CA VAL A 149 10.64 -6.25 -8.32
C VAL A 149 11.09 -7.48 -7.51
N GLU A 150 12.31 -7.44 -6.97
CA GLU A 150 12.88 -8.50 -6.12
C GLU A 150 12.10 -8.64 -4.81
N THR A 151 11.67 -7.53 -4.22
CA THR A 151 10.80 -7.54 -3.04
C THR A 151 9.46 -8.21 -3.34
N MET A 152 8.79 -7.86 -4.43
CA MET A 152 7.53 -8.51 -4.84
C MET A 152 7.74 -10.00 -5.08
N ALA A 153 8.77 -10.39 -5.84
CA ALA A 153 9.07 -11.80 -6.11
C ALA A 153 9.31 -12.59 -4.81
N HIS A 154 10.04 -12.01 -3.84
CA HIS A 154 10.26 -12.62 -2.54
C HIS A 154 8.95 -12.76 -1.75
N ILE A 155 8.10 -11.73 -1.70
CA ILE A 155 6.79 -11.79 -1.04
C ILE A 155 5.94 -12.93 -1.62
N HIS A 156 5.91 -13.07 -2.95
CA HIS A 156 5.08 -14.06 -3.62
C HIS A 156 5.55 -15.51 -3.40
N GLN A 157 6.83 -15.72 -3.08
CA GLN A 157 7.36 -17.04 -2.76
C GLN A 157 7.12 -17.48 -1.31
N LEU A 158 6.62 -16.59 -0.44
CA LEU A 158 6.26 -16.96 0.93
C LEU A 158 4.98 -17.80 0.95
N ASP A 159 4.93 -18.82 1.82
CA ASP A 159 3.72 -19.60 2.06
C ASP A 159 2.75 -18.84 2.99
N PRO A 160 1.58 -18.38 2.51
CA PRO A 160 0.63 -17.64 3.34
C PRO A 160 0.07 -18.47 4.50
N GLY A 161 -0.01 -19.80 4.36
CA GLY A 161 -0.47 -20.74 5.38
C GLY A 161 0.54 -20.87 6.53
N GLU A 162 1.84 -20.97 6.22
CA GLU A 162 2.90 -20.98 7.24
C GLU A 162 2.93 -19.65 8.03
N LEU A 163 2.69 -18.54 7.33
CA LEU A 163 2.56 -17.21 7.94
C LEU A 163 1.24 -16.98 8.67
N ARG A 164 0.27 -17.91 8.55
CA ARG A 164 -1.10 -17.83 9.11
C ARG A 164 -1.85 -16.57 8.65
N LEU A 165 -1.85 -16.35 7.34
CA LEU A 165 -2.48 -15.22 6.67
C LEU A 165 -3.89 -15.51 6.15
N ASP A 166 -4.53 -16.60 6.58
CA ASP A 166 -5.87 -17.00 6.14
C ASP A 166 -6.95 -15.92 6.36
N PHE A 167 -6.72 -14.99 7.30
CA PHE A 167 -7.61 -13.86 7.58
C PHE A 167 -7.68 -12.83 6.45
N LEU A 168 -6.78 -12.92 5.46
CA LEU A 168 -6.78 -12.12 4.23
C LEU A 168 -7.71 -12.71 3.14
N SER A 169 -8.15 -13.95 3.30
CA SER A 169 -9.20 -14.49 2.43
C SER A 169 -10.53 -13.76 2.66
N MET A 170 -11.36 -13.68 1.62
CA MET A 170 -12.64 -12.99 1.69
C MET A 170 -13.81 -13.90 1.29
N PRO A 171 -14.10 -14.95 2.09
CA PRO A 171 -15.09 -15.98 1.74
C PRO A 171 -16.52 -15.46 1.57
N ARG A 172 -16.82 -14.24 2.05
CA ARG A 172 -18.09 -13.56 1.77
C ARG A 172 -18.29 -13.24 0.28
N PHE A 173 -17.19 -13.11 -0.48
CA PHE A 173 -17.19 -12.68 -1.87
C PHE A 173 -16.95 -13.83 -2.86
N GLY A 174 -16.93 -15.08 -2.42
CA GLY A 174 -16.79 -16.24 -3.31
C GLY A 174 -15.91 -17.34 -2.71
N ASP A 175 -15.83 -18.46 -3.43
CA ASP A 175 -15.09 -19.64 -2.98
C ASP A 175 -13.62 -19.62 -3.46
N LYS A 176 -13.31 -18.81 -4.49
CA LYS A 176 -11.99 -18.76 -5.14
C LYS A 176 -11.34 -17.37 -5.03
N PRO A 177 -10.01 -17.25 -4.89
CA PRO A 177 -9.34 -15.97 -4.65
C PRO A 177 -9.64 -14.88 -5.70
N ILE A 178 -9.60 -15.21 -7.00
CA ILE A 178 -9.87 -14.24 -8.07
C ILE A 178 -11.33 -13.81 -8.08
N GLU A 179 -12.25 -14.74 -7.86
CA GLU A 179 -13.67 -14.42 -7.70
C GLU A 179 -13.91 -13.50 -6.49
N GLN A 180 -13.25 -13.78 -5.36
CA GLN A 180 -13.32 -12.95 -4.16
C GLN A 180 -12.85 -11.53 -4.43
N ALA A 181 -11.72 -11.34 -5.12
CA ALA A 181 -11.21 -10.03 -5.48
C ALA A 181 -12.18 -9.26 -6.39
N VAL A 182 -12.70 -9.88 -7.45
CA VAL A 182 -13.65 -9.25 -8.37
C VAL A 182 -14.95 -8.83 -7.67
N ASN A 183 -15.51 -9.73 -6.86
CA ASN A 183 -16.77 -9.47 -6.15
C ASN A 183 -16.60 -8.45 -5.02
N TYR A 184 -15.46 -8.45 -4.33
CA TYR A 184 -15.10 -7.40 -3.38
C TYR A 184 -15.04 -6.03 -4.08
N LEU A 185 -14.35 -5.94 -5.22
CA LEU A 185 -14.19 -4.69 -5.95
C LEU A 185 -15.51 -4.13 -6.46
N ASP A 186 -16.40 -4.96 -7.03
CA ASP A 186 -17.73 -4.49 -7.43
C ASP A 186 -18.54 -3.94 -6.25
N TRP A 187 -18.47 -4.60 -5.09
CA TRP A 187 -19.09 -4.08 -3.87
C TRP A 187 -18.45 -2.77 -3.41
N ALA A 188 -17.11 -2.69 -3.41
CA ALA A 188 -16.35 -1.55 -2.91
C ALA A 188 -16.54 -0.29 -3.77
N VAL A 189 -16.53 -0.39 -5.10
CA VAL A 189 -16.77 0.77 -5.99
C VAL A 189 -18.20 1.31 -5.85
N ARG A 190 -19.19 0.42 -5.67
CA ARG A 190 -20.60 0.82 -5.44
C ARG A 190 -20.82 1.43 -4.05
N TRP A 191 -20.00 1.07 -3.07
CA TRP A 191 -19.95 1.76 -1.79
C TRP A 191 -19.26 3.13 -1.89
N ALA A 192 -18.23 3.24 -2.72
CA ALA A 192 -17.42 4.46 -2.86
C ALA A 192 -18.18 5.60 -3.55
N ALA A 193 -18.97 5.28 -4.58
CA ALA A 193 -19.73 6.27 -5.35
C ALA A 193 -21.16 5.79 -5.67
N PRO A 194 -22.16 6.71 -5.73
CA PRO A 194 -23.56 6.38 -6.00
C PRO A 194 -23.82 5.93 -7.45
N SER A 195 -22.96 6.31 -8.38
CA SER A 195 -23.04 5.95 -9.79
C SER A 195 -21.65 5.72 -10.36
N LEU A 196 -21.53 4.79 -11.30
CA LEU A 196 -20.28 4.43 -11.95
C LEU A 196 -20.26 4.93 -13.40
N SER A 197 -19.07 5.23 -13.92
CA SER A 197 -18.90 5.57 -15.33
C SER A 197 -19.18 4.34 -16.22
N PRO A 198 -19.56 4.54 -17.50
CA PRO A 198 -19.78 3.42 -18.42
C PRO A 198 -18.55 2.50 -18.58
N VAL A 199 -17.34 3.06 -18.56
CA VAL A 199 -16.11 2.26 -18.62
C VAL A 199 -15.90 1.43 -17.36
N MET A 200 -16.23 1.94 -16.18
CA MET A 200 -16.15 1.17 -14.92
C MET A 200 -17.14 0.00 -14.92
N GLU A 201 -18.39 0.22 -15.35
CA GLU A 201 -19.37 -0.88 -15.47
C GLU A 201 -18.93 -1.92 -16.52
N LYS A 202 -18.31 -1.47 -17.64
CA LYS A 202 -17.71 -2.37 -18.63
C LYS A 202 -16.56 -3.19 -18.02
N ALA A 203 -15.67 -2.57 -17.25
CA ALA A 203 -14.54 -3.23 -16.61
C ALA A 203 -14.98 -4.30 -15.61
N LEU A 204 -15.94 -3.99 -14.73
CA LEU A 204 -16.50 -4.96 -13.79
C LEU A 204 -17.18 -6.14 -14.49
N SER A 205 -17.92 -5.85 -15.58
CA SER A 205 -18.55 -6.89 -16.39
C SER A 205 -17.52 -7.79 -17.08
N TRP A 206 -16.45 -7.20 -17.61
CA TRP A 206 -15.36 -7.92 -18.25
C TRP A 206 -14.58 -8.77 -17.24
N LEU A 207 -14.24 -8.25 -16.06
CA LEU A 207 -13.58 -9.01 -14.99
C LEU A 207 -14.39 -10.25 -14.60
N ARG A 208 -15.70 -10.11 -14.38
CA ARG A 208 -16.58 -11.25 -14.07
C ARG A 208 -16.61 -12.30 -15.18
N ALA A 209 -16.60 -11.87 -16.44
CA ALA A 209 -16.65 -12.77 -17.60
C ALA A 209 -15.32 -13.51 -17.85
N ASN A 210 -14.21 -12.99 -17.32
CA ASN A 210 -12.86 -13.48 -17.57
C ASN A 210 -12.16 -14.01 -16.30
N ILE A 211 -12.92 -14.34 -15.24
CA ILE A 211 -12.37 -14.99 -14.04
C ILE A 211 -11.62 -16.26 -14.47
N TYR A 212 -10.40 -16.41 -13.98
CA TYR A 212 -9.54 -17.58 -14.18
C TYR A 212 -9.16 -18.21 -12.84
N GLU A 213 -8.60 -19.41 -12.89
CA GLU A 213 -7.98 -20.05 -11.73
C GLU A 213 -6.47 -19.78 -11.75
N PRO A 214 -5.91 -19.11 -10.74
CA PRO A 214 -4.48 -18.84 -10.70
C PRO A 214 -3.70 -20.13 -10.41
N GLU A 215 -2.52 -20.29 -11.01
CA GLU A 215 -1.65 -21.44 -10.72
C GLU A 215 -1.04 -21.35 -9.30
N HIS A 216 -0.82 -20.12 -8.84
CA HIS A 216 -0.27 -19.81 -7.52
C HIS A 216 -1.18 -18.82 -6.79
N VAL A 217 -1.58 -19.16 -5.57
CA VAL A 217 -2.28 -18.26 -4.67
C VAL A 217 -1.26 -17.77 -3.64
N THR A 218 -0.92 -16.48 -3.71
CA THR A 218 0.15 -15.88 -2.91
C THR A 218 -0.38 -14.77 -2.02
N LEU A 219 0.45 -14.29 -1.10
CA LEU A 219 0.23 -12.99 -0.48
C LEU A 219 0.46 -11.92 -1.54
N CYS A 220 -0.60 -11.20 -1.94
CA CYS A 220 -0.46 -9.95 -2.69
C CYS A 220 -0.31 -8.81 -1.68
N TRP A 221 0.73 -8.00 -1.83
CA TRP A 221 0.96 -6.79 -1.05
C TRP A 221 -0.17 -5.77 -1.27
N GLY A 222 -0.70 -5.68 -2.49
CA GLY A 222 -1.80 -4.79 -2.84
C GLY A 222 -1.29 -3.44 -3.33
N ASP A 223 -0.75 -2.59 -2.46
CA ASP A 223 -0.14 -1.31 -2.88
C ASP A 223 1.35 -1.47 -3.21
N ALA A 224 1.65 -2.40 -4.12
CA ALA A 224 3.00 -2.87 -4.43
C ALA A 224 3.75 -1.92 -5.37
N ARG A 225 4.48 -0.95 -4.81
CA ARG A 225 5.14 0.10 -5.58
C ARG A 225 6.36 0.69 -4.87
N MET A 226 7.22 1.35 -5.64
CA MET A 226 8.42 2.00 -5.11
C MET A 226 8.11 3.05 -4.04
N SER A 227 7.00 3.76 -4.15
CA SER A 227 6.62 4.81 -3.19
C SER A 227 6.22 4.28 -1.80
N ASN A 228 6.04 2.96 -1.67
CA ASN A 228 5.87 2.27 -0.39
C ASN A 228 7.10 1.45 0.02
N ILE A 229 8.23 1.66 -0.66
CA ILE A 229 9.53 1.13 -0.27
C ILE A 229 10.39 2.28 0.23
N LEU A 230 10.97 2.11 1.42
CA LEU A 230 12.05 2.96 1.91
C LEU A 230 13.37 2.46 1.33
N TYR A 231 14.14 3.36 0.72
CA TYR A 231 15.47 3.07 0.20
C TYR A 231 16.53 3.76 1.05
N SER A 232 17.60 3.03 1.38
CA SER A 232 18.79 3.58 2.05
C SER A 232 19.56 4.55 1.13
N PRO A 233 20.56 5.31 1.63
CA PRO A 233 21.31 6.26 0.82
C PRO A 233 22.11 5.63 -0.33
N ASP A 234 22.33 4.30 -0.29
CA ASP A 234 22.93 3.52 -1.37
C ASP A 234 21.89 2.89 -2.32
N HIS A 235 20.64 3.34 -2.22
CA HIS A 235 19.48 2.93 -3.00
C HIS A 235 19.08 1.46 -2.86
N SER A 236 19.53 0.79 -1.79
CA SER A 236 19.04 -0.55 -1.42
C SER A 236 17.72 -0.49 -0.65
N VAL A 237 16.91 -1.54 -0.76
CA VAL A 237 15.64 -1.67 -0.03
C VAL A 237 15.90 -1.75 1.47
N ALA A 238 15.34 -0.82 2.23
CA ALA A 238 15.48 -0.70 3.67
C ALA A 238 14.18 -0.95 4.43
N GLY A 239 13.02 -0.86 3.76
CA GLY A 239 11.72 -1.02 4.39
C GLY A 239 10.59 -1.23 3.40
N VAL A 240 9.71 -2.20 3.65
CA VAL A 240 8.48 -2.45 2.89
C VAL A 240 7.27 -2.05 3.73
N LEU A 241 6.50 -1.09 3.24
CA LEU A 241 5.45 -0.42 4.01
C LEU A 241 4.05 -0.73 3.48
N ASP A 242 3.05 -0.23 4.19
CA ASP A 242 1.66 -0.13 3.76
C ASP A 242 0.97 -1.42 3.26
N TRP A 243 0.69 -2.31 4.22
CA TRP A 243 -0.01 -3.58 3.99
C TRP A 243 -1.53 -3.48 4.12
N GLU A 244 -2.12 -2.31 3.92
CA GLU A 244 -3.57 -2.11 4.14
C GLU A 244 -4.45 -2.76 3.06
N MET A 245 -3.91 -2.92 1.85
CA MET A 245 -4.59 -3.53 0.70
C MET A 245 -4.21 -5.00 0.52
N ALA A 246 -3.47 -5.59 1.45
CA ALA A 246 -2.98 -6.96 1.32
C ALA A 246 -4.14 -7.97 1.26
N TYR A 247 -4.02 -8.96 0.38
CA TYR A 247 -5.01 -10.01 0.17
C TYR A 247 -4.36 -11.30 -0.35
N LEU A 248 -5.12 -12.39 -0.45
CA LEU A 248 -4.66 -13.61 -1.11
C LEU A 248 -5.17 -13.62 -2.55
N GLY A 249 -4.25 -13.75 -3.51
CA GLY A 249 -4.57 -13.60 -4.94
C GLY A 249 -3.49 -14.17 -5.85
N ASP A 250 -3.54 -13.77 -7.12
CA ASP A 250 -2.51 -14.08 -8.11
C ASP A 250 -1.32 -13.11 -7.96
N HIS A 251 -0.11 -13.66 -7.97
CA HIS A 251 1.15 -12.93 -7.87
C HIS A 251 1.31 -11.83 -8.95
N GLU A 252 0.69 -12.00 -10.12
CA GLU A 252 0.69 -11.03 -11.20
C GLU A 252 -0.05 -9.73 -10.85
N ALA A 253 -0.91 -9.73 -9.82
CA ALA A 253 -1.66 -8.56 -9.40
C ALA A 253 -0.77 -7.40 -8.91
N ASP A 254 0.25 -7.71 -8.12
CA ASP A 254 1.20 -6.71 -7.63
C ASP A 254 2.10 -6.18 -8.77
N LEU A 255 2.49 -7.05 -9.71
CA LEU A 255 3.23 -6.63 -10.91
C LEU A 255 2.39 -5.70 -11.79
N ALA A 256 1.11 -6.03 -11.98
CA ALA A 256 0.17 -5.19 -12.71
C ALA A 256 -0.02 -3.83 -12.03
N TRP A 257 -0.12 -3.82 -10.69
CA TRP A 257 -0.23 -2.60 -9.90
C TRP A 257 0.98 -1.67 -10.08
N MET A 258 2.19 -2.21 -9.94
CA MET A 258 3.44 -1.46 -10.14
C MET A 258 3.50 -0.85 -11.55
N LEU A 259 3.22 -1.64 -12.59
CA LEU A 259 3.26 -1.17 -13.98
C LEU A 259 2.17 -0.13 -14.29
N PHE A 260 0.98 -0.29 -13.73
CA PHE A 260 -0.10 0.66 -13.88
C PHE A 260 0.23 2.01 -13.24
N LEU A 261 0.79 2.01 -12.03
CA LEU A 261 1.18 3.25 -11.35
C LEU A 261 2.37 3.93 -12.01
N ASP A 262 3.36 3.18 -12.52
CA ASP A 262 4.44 3.79 -13.29
C ASP A 262 3.92 4.46 -14.57
N TRP A 263 2.99 3.82 -15.30
CA TRP A 263 2.31 4.44 -16.43
C TRP A 263 1.56 5.71 -16.03
N ALA A 264 0.89 5.71 -14.88
CA ALA A 264 0.19 6.88 -14.36
C ALA A 264 1.15 8.04 -14.04
N CYS A 265 2.29 7.74 -13.41
CA CYS A 265 3.31 8.73 -13.03
C CYS A 265 4.18 9.22 -14.21
N SER A 266 4.20 8.52 -15.33
CA SER A 266 5.01 8.86 -16.51
C SER A 266 4.14 9.26 -17.72
N GLU A 267 3.79 8.28 -18.54
CA GLU A 267 3.12 8.47 -19.83
C GLU A 267 1.80 9.24 -19.71
N PHE A 268 0.97 8.92 -18.71
CA PHE A 268 -0.31 9.57 -18.53
C PHE A 268 -0.17 11.08 -18.21
N GLU A 269 0.80 11.42 -17.36
CA GLU A 269 1.10 12.82 -17.02
C GLU A 269 1.89 13.56 -18.12
N GLY A 270 2.37 12.84 -19.14
CA GLY A 270 3.07 13.42 -20.29
C GLY A 270 4.59 13.56 -20.09
N HIS A 271 5.18 12.81 -19.16
CA HIS A 271 6.62 12.77 -18.94
C HIS A 271 7.21 11.44 -19.46
N PRO A 272 8.36 11.43 -20.14
CA PRO A 272 9.03 10.18 -20.47
C PRO A 272 9.61 9.52 -19.21
N SER A 273 9.69 8.19 -19.18
CA SER A 273 10.44 7.48 -18.15
C SER A 273 11.90 7.93 -18.14
N LEU A 274 12.48 8.10 -16.95
CA LEU A 274 13.88 8.53 -16.81
C LEU A 274 14.86 7.45 -17.31
N PRO A 275 15.99 7.83 -17.94
CA PRO A 275 17.04 6.89 -18.35
C PRO A 275 17.50 5.99 -17.19
N GLY A 276 17.65 4.69 -17.43
CA GLY A 276 17.95 3.71 -16.38
C GLY A 276 16.72 3.12 -15.68
N THR A 277 15.52 3.66 -15.91
CA THR A 277 14.26 2.97 -15.58
C THR A 277 14.10 1.78 -16.52
N PRO A 278 13.98 0.54 -16.02
CA PRO A 278 13.74 -0.63 -16.86
C PRO A 278 12.43 -0.53 -17.62
N THR A 279 12.39 -1.12 -18.83
CA THR A 279 11.13 -1.18 -19.59
C THR A 279 10.15 -2.15 -18.96
N ARG A 280 8.88 -2.06 -19.39
CA ARG A 280 7.84 -3.03 -19.03
C ARG A 280 8.28 -4.46 -19.34
N GLU A 281 8.83 -4.71 -20.52
CA GLU A 281 9.25 -6.05 -20.96
C GLU A 281 10.41 -6.57 -20.13
N GLN A 282 11.40 -5.72 -19.81
CA GLN A 282 12.51 -6.07 -18.93
C GLN A 282 12.01 -6.39 -17.52
N THR A 283 11.02 -5.64 -17.04
CA THR A 283 10.42 -5.81 -15.72
C THR A 283 9.69 -7.14 -15.60
N ILE A 284 8.85 -7.46 -16.58
CA ILE A 284 8.14 -8.75 -16.65
C ILE A 284 9.15 -9.90 -16.73
N ALA A 285 10.11 -9.84 -17.65
CA ALA A 285 11.09 -10.91 -17.84
C ALA A 285 11.93 -11.16 -16.58
N ARG A 286 12.35 -10.09 -15.87
CA ARG A 286 13.10 -10.21 -14.61
C ARG A 286 12.24 -10.81 -13.50
N TYR A 287 10.98 -10.41 -13.41
CA TYR A 287 10.05 -10.96 -12.43
C TYR A 287 9.80 -12.46 -12.67
N GLU A 288 9.61 -12.88 -13.92
CA GLU A 288 9.51 -14.31 -14.30
C GLU A 288 10.79 -15.08 -13.96
N GLU A 289 11.97 -14.50 -14.18
CA GLU A 289 13.26 -15.10 -13.81
C GLU A 289 13.37 -15.33 -12.30
N LEU A 290 12.98 -14.33 -11.49
CA LEU A 290 13.08 -14.38 -10.03
C LEU A 290 12.09 -15.36 -9.41
N THR A 291 10.87 -15.41 -9.91
CA THR A 291 9.80 -16.27 -9.39
C THR A 291 9.89 -17.69 -9.93
N GLY A 292 10.38 -17.86 -11.15
CA GLY A 292 10.27 -19.10 -11.92
C GLY A 292 8.87 -19.33 -12.50
N TRP A 293 7.98 -18.33 -12.43
CA TRP A 293 6.58 -18.41 -12.86
C TRP A 293 6.31 -17.52 -14.06
N PRO A 294 5.56 -18.01 -15.07
CA PRO A 294 5.18 -17.21 -16.23
C PRO A 294 4.13 -16.15 -15.87
N VAL A 295 4.16 -15.01 -16.55
CA VAL A 295 3.16 -13.94 -16.44
C VAL A 295 2.15 -14.08 -17.59
N GLN A 296 0.96 -14.61 -17.32
CA GLN A 296 -0.04 -14.98 -18.33
C GLN A 296 -1.35 -14.17 -18.22
N ASN A 297 -1.70 -13.71 -17.02
CA ASN A 297 -2.97 -13.06 -16.69
C ASN A 297 -2.85 -11.54 -16.50
N LEU A 298 -1.74 -10.94 -16.96
CA LEU A 298 -1.40 -9.55 -16.67
C LEU A 298 -2.48 -8.56 -17.10
N LEU A 299 -3.10 -8.74 -18.27
CA LEU A 299 -4.20 -7.89 -18.73
C LEU A 299 -5.36 -7.87 -17.74
N PHE A 300 -5.74 -9.04 -17.21
CA PHE A 300 -6.80 -9.12 -16.21
C PHE A 300 -6.43 -8.35 -14.96
N ASN A 301 -5.20 -8.56 -14.49
CA ASN A 301 -4.69 -7.93 -13.28
C ASN A 301 -4.48 -6.41 -13.43
N GLU A 302 -4.20 -5.91 -14.63
CA GLU A 302 -4.16 -4.45 -14.90
C GLU A 302 -5.55 -3.82 -14.89
N VAL A 303 -6.56 -4.51 -15.42
CA VAL A 303 -7.96 -4.07 -15.30
C VAL A 303 -8.36 -4.08 -13.81
N LEU A 304 -8.00 -5.14 -13.08
CA LEU A 304 -8.25 -5.25 -11.64
C LEU A 304 -7.60 -4.10 -10.86
N ALA A 305 -6.32 -3.78 -11.15
CA ALA A 305 -5.58 -2.69 -10.51
C ALA A 305 -6.23 -1.32 -10.73
N ALA A 306 -6.66 -1.02 -11.96
CA ALA A 306 -7.34 0.23 -12.27
C ALA A 306 -8.71 0.34 -11.56
N VAL A 307 -9.46 -0.76 -11.42
CA VAL A 307 -10.69 -0.79 -10.63
C VAL A 307 -10.39 -0.61 -9.15
N LEU A 308 -9.38 -1.29 -8.62
CA LEU A 308 -8.97 -1.24 -7.22
C LEU A 308 -8.58 0.18 -6.79
N LEU A 309 -7.74 0.87 -7.57
CA LEU A 309 -7.34 2.25 -7.29
C LEU A 309 -8.50 3.24 -7.44
N SER A 310 -9.50 2.93 -8.27
CA SER A 310 -10.69 3.77 -8.40
C SER A 310 -11.51 3.83 -7.11
N VAL A 311 -11.50 2.79 -6.26
CA VAL A 311 -12.27 2.77 -5.00
C VAL A 311 -11.93 3.97 -4.09
N PRO A 312 -10.68 4.15 -3.62
CA PRO A 312 -10.34 5.25 -2.73
C PRO A 312 -10.49 6.61 -3.42
N LEU A 313 -10.21 6.71 -4.72
CA LEU A 313 -10.31 7.97 -5.48
C LEU A 313 -11.77 8.42 -5.67
N LEU A 314 -12.68 7.50 -6.00
CA LEU A 314 -14.12 7.77 -6.06
C LEU A 314 -14.66 8.18 -4.69
N ARG A 315 -14.19 7.50 -3.62
CA ARG A 315 -14.58 7.81 -2.25
C ARG A 315 -14.14 9.21 -1.84
N LEU A 316 -12.90 9.57 -2.15
CA LEU A 316 -12.33 10.89 -1.87
C LEU A 316 -13.03 11.98 -2.66
N SER A 317 -13.27 11.78 -3.96
CA SER A 317 -13.99 12.72 -4.82
C SER A 317 -15.40 13.02 -4.28
N THR A 318 -16.12 11.98 -3.86
CA THR A 318 -17.45 12.10 -3.24
C THR A 318 -17.41 12.89 -1.92
N HIS A 319 -16.39 12.70 -1.09
CA HIS A 319 -16.27 13.37 0.21
C HIS A 319 -15.83 14.83 0.09
N LEU A 320 -14.86 15.11 -0.78
CA LEU A 320 -14.34 16.45 -1.00
C LEU A 320 -15.24 17.30 -1.90
N GLN A 321 -16.30 16.72 -2.47
CA GLN A 321 -17.17 17.37 -3.45
C GLN A 321 -16.36 18.02 -4.57
N LEU A 322 -15.33 17.31 -5.04
CA LEU A 322 -14.50 17.79 -6.14
C LEU A 322 -15.41 18.01 -7.35
N GLY A 323 -15.41 19.23 -7.88
CA GLY A 323 -16.21 19.56 -9.06
C GLY A 323 -15.76 18.76 -10.29
N GLU A 324 -16.56 18.77 -11.36
CA GLU A 324 -16.29 18.04 -12.61
C GLU A 324 -14.91 18.31 -13.23
N HIS A 325 -14.25 19.40 -12.86
CA HIS A 325 -12.92 19.79 -13.34
C HIS A 325 -11.73 19.18 -12.57
N ALA A 326 -11.98 18.46 -11.47
CA ALA A 326 -10.97 17.82 -10.64
C ALA A 326 -11.21 16.30 -10.56
N ASP A 327 -11.34 15.67 -11.73
CA ASP A 327 -11.52 14.21 -11.83
C ASP A 327 -10.21 13.48 -11.53
N ILE A 328 -9.98 13.22 -10.25
CA ILE A 328 -8.85 12.44 -9.75
C ILE A 328 -8.91 10.96 -10.17
N THR A 329 -10.00 10.49 -10.80
CA THR A 329 -10.14 9.13 -11.33
C THR A 329 -9.86 9.02 -12.83
N ALA A 330 -9.53 10.14 -13.49
CA ALA A 330 -9.41 10.22 -14.95
C ALA A 330 -8.38 9.22 -15.51
N PHE A 331 -7.25 9.02 -14.82
CA PHE A 331 -6.22 8.09 -15.27
C PHE A 331 -6.64 6.62 -15.15
N CYS A 332 -7.39 6.25 -14.12
CA CYS A 332 -8.00 4.93 -14.02
C CYS A 332 -8.97 4.69 -15.18
N SER A 333 -9.88 5.65 -15.43
CA SER A 333 -10.85 5.55 -16.53
C SER A 333 -10.17 5.43 -17.89
N ARG A 334 -9.16 6.28 -18.18
CA ARG A 334 -8.38 6.22 -19.43
C ARG A 334 -7.64 4.90 -19.56
N ARG A 335 -7.06 4.37 -18.48
CA ARG A 335 -6.39 3.07 -18.53
C ARG A 335 -7.35 1.94 -18.85
N LEU A 336 -8.53 1.93 -18.23
CA LEU A 336 -9.58 0.95 -18.53
C LEU A 336 -10.05 1.03 -19.98
N GLU A 337 -10.20 2.24 -20.54
CA GLU A 337 -10.54 2.42 -21.97
C GLU A 337 -9.47 1.84 -22.89
N GLN A 338 -8.19 2.07 -22.59
CA GLN A 338 -7.06 1.53 -23.36
C GLN A 338 -7.02 0.00 -23.30
N LEU A 339 -7.08 -0.58 -22.10
CA LEU A 339 -6.99 -2.03 -21.90
C LEU A 339 -8.19 -2.77 -22.53
N LEU A 340 -9.38 -2.18 -22.47
CA LEU A 340 -10.62 -2.81 -22.96
C LEU A 340 -11.01 -2.40 -24.38
N ALA A 341 -10.15 -1.66 -25.10
CA ALA A 341 -10.40 -1.28 -26.50
C ALA A 341 -10.41 -2.50 -27.44
N HIS A 342 -9.67 -3.55 -27.06
CA HIS A 342 -9.44 -4.75 -27.89
C HIS A 342 -9.78 -6.07 -27.18
N ALA A 343 -10.34 -5.98 -25.97
CA ALA A 343 -10.61 -7.11 -25.08
C ALA A 343 -12.05 -7.61 -25.11
#